data_AF-A0AAU4MLS7-F1
#
_entry.id   AF-A0AAU4MLS7-F1
#
_cell.length_a   1.000
_cell.length_b   1.000
_cell.length_c   1.000
_cell.angle_alpha   90.00
_cell.angle_beta   90.00
_cell.angle_gamma   90.00
#
_symmetry.space_group_name_H-M   'P 1'
#
loop_
_entity.id
_entity.type
_entity.pdbx_description
1 polymer ?
#
loop_
_entity_poly.entity_id
_entity_poly.type
_entity_poly.pdbx_seq_one_letter_code
_entity_poly.pdbx_strand_id
1 'polypeptide(L)'
;MSWIFAQRLAGHSIARITRALDDTAIPCPSSADPERNAHRSAQRWTLTTVRAILANPRYTGRQVWNRQRTDHDLIDTANTTLGTRDVMRWNSPDDWVISTDVAHPALVSEAGFIAVQGIRARRDTLPEREYVLAGLLRCGPCGRVMESCWSHGRPAYRCRHGHSSAATPSPDRPRNAYVREDEVLPRLLALWIRLAAHRADEQAVGVASALEVVARLRACGVDLVYDPAGRTLTASTPSRERIAIG
;
A
#
# COMPACT_ATOMS: atom_id res chain seq x y z
N MET A 1 -25.10 -4.49 5.11
CA MET A 1 -24.01 -4.59 6.12
C MET A 1 -23.61 -6.03 6.44
N SER A 2 -24.55 -6.95 6.72
CA SER A 2 -24.25 -8.37 6.97
C SER A 2 -23.36 -9.02 5.90
N TRP A 3 -23.59 -8.69 4.63
CA TRP A 3 -22.76 -9.16 3.51
C TRP A 3 -21.27 -8.80 3.67
N ILE A 4 -20.93 -7.59 4.13
CA ILE A 4 -19.53 -7.17 4.33
C ILE A 4 -18.83 -8.08 5.36
N PHE A 5 -19.52 -8.42 6.46
CA PHE A 5 -19.03 -9.35 7.47
C PHE A 5 -18.87 -10.77 6.89
N ALA A 6 -19.85 -11.25 6.13
CA ALA A 6 -19.78 -12.57 5.49
C ALA A 6 -18.59 -12.68 4.53
N GLN A 7 -18.37 -11.67 3.68
CA GLN A 7 -17.20 -11.63 2.77
C GLN A 7 -15.89 -11.61 3.54
N ARG A 8 -15.86 -10.90 4.67
CA ARG A 8 -14.67 -10.82 5.50
C ARG A 8 -14.37 -12.15 6.18
N LEU A 9 -15.38 -12.83 6.72
CA LEU A 9 -15.31 -14.18 7.29
C LEU A 9 -14.87 -15.22 6.25
N ALA A 10 -15.25 -15.05 4.99
CA ALA A 10 -14.76 -15.85 3.86
C ALA A 10 -13.27 -15.58 3.51
N GLY A 11 -12.58 -14.71 4.25
CA GLY A 11 -11.15 -14.44 4.09
C GLY A 11 -10.82 -13.36 3.05
N HIS A 12 -11.82 -12.71 2.46
CA HIS A 12 -11.57 -11.65 1.48
C HIS A 12 -10.93 -10.41 2.13
N SER A 13 -10.09 -9.73 1.35
CA SER A 13 -9.43 -8.50 1.77
C SER A 13 -10.42 -7.33 1.76
N ILE A 14 -10.19 -6.35 2.63
CA ILE A 14 -10.97 -5.10 2.67
C ILE A 14 -11.01 -4.44 1.28
N ALA A 15 -9.88 -4.45 0.55
CA ALA A 15 -9.82 -3.89 -0.80
C ALA A 15 -10.68 -4.63 -1.82
N ARG A 16 -10.75 -5.97 -1.75
CA ARG A 16 -11.64 -6.75 -2.61
C ARG A 16 -13.10 -6.45 -2.28
N ILE A 17 -13.44 -6.35 -0.99
CA ILE A 17 -14.80 -6.03 -0.54
C ILE A 17 -15.20 -4.64 -1.01
N THR A 18 -14.37 -3.61 -0.83
CA THR A 18 -14.63 -2.24 -1.30
C THR A 18 -14.89 -2.23 -2.81
N ARG A 19 -14.02 -2.88 -3.60
CA ARG A 19 -14.21 -2.93 -5.06
C ARG A 19 -15.51 -3.62 -5.44
N ALA A 20 -15.83 -4.75 -4.81
CA ALA A 20 -17.06 -5.47 -5.09
C ALA A 20 -18.33 -4.66 -4.75
N LEU A 21 -18.29 -3.80 -3.73
CA LEU A 21 -19.39 -2.87 -3.42
C LEU A 21 -19.56 -1.79 -4.50
N ASP A 22 -18.46 -1.23 -5.00
CA ASP A 22 -18.49 -0.26 -6.10
C ASP A 22 -18.95 -0.91 -7.42
N ASP A 23 -18.43 -2.10 -7.76
CA ASP A 23 -18.76 -2.84 -8.99
C ASP A 23 -20.23 -3.26 -9.05
N THR A 24 -20.85 -3.50 -7.88
CA THR A 24 -22.28 -3.84 -7.76
C THR A 24 -23.18 -2.62 -7.62
N ALA A 25 -22.62 -1.41 -7.78
CA ALA A 25 -23.34 -0.14 -7.69
C ALA A 25 -24.14 0.04 -6.39
N ILE A 26 -23.68 -0.54 -5.28
CA ILE A 26 -24.31 -0.35 -3.97
C ILE A 26 -23.99 1.07 -3.48
N PRO A 27 -25.01 1.92 -3.19
CA PRO A 27 -24.78 3.27 -2.71
C PRO A 27 -23.90 3.29 -1.46
N CYS A 28 -22.93 4.20 -1.42
CA CYS A 28 -22.03 4.31 -0.28
C CYS A 28 -22.75 5.01 0.90
N PRO A 29 -22.38 4.77 2.16
CA PRO A 29 -23.08 5.37 3.31
C PRO A 29 -23.11 6.90 3.28
N SER A 30 -22.09 7.55 2.72
CA SER A 30 -22.04 9.01 2.58
C SER A 30 -23.02 9.56 1.54
N SER A 31 -23.55 8.74 0.62
CA SER A 31 -24.57 9.19 -0.34
C SER A 31 -25.99 9.14 0.22
N ALA A 32 -26.21 8.50 1.37
CA ALA A 32 -27.54 8.35 1.96
C ALA A 32 -28.10 9.67 2.53
N ASP A 33 -27.20 10.57 2.95
CA ASP A 33 -27.53 11.89 3.48
C ASP A 33 -26.47 12.91 3.02
N PRO A 34 -26.60 13.45 1.80
CA PRO A 34 -25.60 14.35 1.21
C PRO A 34 -25.44 15.67 1.96
N GLU A 35 -26.50 16.19 2.58
CA GLU A 35 -26.46 17.45 3.33
C GLU A 35 -25.57 17.32 4.56
N ARG A 36 -25.78 16.25 5.35
CA ARG A 36 -24.92 15.97 6.51
C ARG A 36 -23.49 15.57 6.11
N ASN A 37 -23.33 14.98 4.93
CA ASN A 37 -22.05 14.48 4.43
C ASN A 37 -21.43 15.35 3.33
N ALA A 38 -21.74 16.65 3.26
CA ALA A 38 -21.25 17.55 2.21
C ALA A 38 -19.72 17.60 2.08
N HIS A 39 -18.99 17.29 3.15
CA HIS A 39 -17.53 17.17 3.19
C HIS A 39 -16.98 15.88 2.54
N ARG A 40 -17.86 14.96 2.11
CA ARG A 40 -17.50 13.69 1.45
C ARG A 40 -17.97 13.74 0.00
N SER A 41 -17.21 13.14 -0.89
CA SER A 41 -17.56 13.09 -2.32
C SER A 41 -18.82 12.29 -2.62
N ALA A 42 -19.30 11.45 -1.70
CA ALA A 42 -20.48 10.58 -1.83
C ALA A 42 -20.50 9.63 -3.05
N GLN A 43 -19.41 9.57 -3.83
CA GLN A 43 -19.39 8.87 -5.11
C GLN A 43 -19.10 7.37 -4.99
N ARG A 44 -18.33 6.93 -3.99
CA ARG A 44 -17.77 5.56 -3.93
C ARG A 44 -17.53 5.07 -2.52
N TRP A 45 -17.46 3.76 -2.36
CA TRP A 45 -16.97 3.13 -1.14
C TRP A 45 -15.47 3.38 -0.96
N THR A 46 -15.08 3.65 0.28
CA THR A 46 -13.67 3.80 0.63
C THR A 46 -13.22 2.65 1.54
N LEU A 47 -11.92 2.35 1.50
CA LEU A 47 -11.29 1.36 2.39
C LEU A 47 -11.51 1.71 3.87
N THR A 48 -11.49 3.00 4.20
CA THR A 48 -11.67 3.50 5.57
C THR A 48 -13.12 3.30 6.03
N THR A 49 -14.11 3.52 5.16
CA THR A 49 -15.52 3.22 5.47
C THR A 49 -15.74 1.74 5.76
N VAL A 50 -15.23 0.84 4.91
CA VAL A 50 -15.38 -0.61 5.13
C VAL A 50 -14.67 -1.05 6.42
N ARG A 51 -13.48 -0.50 6.70
CA ARG A 51 -12.76 -0.75 7.96
C ARG A 51 -13.55 -0.26 9.18
N ALA A 52 -14.11 0.93 9.13
CA ALA A 52 -14.92 1.49 10.21
C ALA A 52 -16.17 0.65 10.49
N ILE A 53 -16.81 0.11 9.45
CA ILE A 53 -17.95 -0.80 9.59
C ILE A 53 -17.52 -2.10 10.28
N LEU A 54 -16.45 -2.74 9.79
CA LEU A 54 -15.95 -3.99 10.36
C LEU A 54 -15.47 -3.83 11.81
N ALA A 55 -15.02 -2.64 12.21
CA ALA A 55 -14.53 -2.34 13.55
C ALA A 55 -15.62 -1.84 14.51
N ASN A 56 -16.89 -1.71 14.09
CA ASN A 56 -17.93 -1.14 14.93
C ASN A 56 -18.66 -2.24 15.74
N PRO A 57 -18.46 -2.32 17.07
CA PRO A 57 -19.07 -3.35 17.90
C PRO A 57 -20.59 -3.24 17.97
N ARG A 58 -21.22 -2.13 17.55
CA ARG A 58 -22.68 -2.03 17.48
C ARG A 58 -23.29 -3.12 16.60
N TYR A 59 -22.57 -3.62 15.60
CA TYR A 59 -23.11 -4.69 14.75
C TYR A 59 -23.27 -6.05 15.44
N THR A 60 -22.79 -6.21 16.68
CA THR A 60 -23.06 -7.39 17.53
C THR A 60 -24.39 -7.32 18.27
N GLY A 61 -25.17 -6.25 18.10
CA GLY A 61 -26.44 -6.04 18.80
C GLY A 61 -26.30 -5.24 20.11
N ARG A 62 -25.08 -4.85 20.48
CA ARG A 62 -24.78 -4.06 21.69
C ARG A 62 -24.80 -2.56 21.40
N GLN A 63 -25.09 -1.75 22.41
CA GLN A 63 -24.88 -0.30 22.33
C GLN A 63 -23.47 0.07 22.78
N VAL A 64 -22.99 1.20 22.28
CA VAL A 64 -21.62 1.66 22.50
C VAL A 64 -21.66 3.17 22.75
N TRP A 65 -21.14 3.57 23.90
CA TRP A 65 -21.09 4.95 24.37
C TRP A 65 -19.64 5.39 24.59
N ASN A 66 -19.44 6.67 24.93
CA ASN A 66 -18.13 7.23 25.26
C ASN A 66 -17.08 7.06 24.15
N ARG A 67 -17.50 7.14 22.88
CA ARG A 67 -16.58 7.05 21.73
C ARG A 67 -15.79 8.34 21.53
N GLN A 68 -16.37 9.46 21.93
CA GLN A 68 -15.76 10.77 21.93
C GLN A 68 -16.01 11.42 23.28
N ARG A 69 -15.03 12.18 23.75
CA ARG A 69 -15.16 13.06 24.91
C ARG A 69 -14.90 14.50 24.50
N THR A 70 -15.42 15.42 25.29
CA THR A 70 -15.10 16.84 25.17
C THR A 70 -13.97 17.15 26.15
N ASP A 71 -12.84 17.59 25.61
CA ASP A 71 -11.72 18.13 26.38
C ASP A 71 -11.72 19.66 26.25
N HIS A 72 -11.12 20.36 27.22
CA HIS A 72 -10.98 21.81 27.18
C HIS A 72 -9.50 22.17 27.00
N ASP A 73 -9.15 22.64 25.81
CA ASP A 73 -7.80 23.08 25.50
C ASP A 73 -7.68 24.58 25.77
N LEU A 74 -6.54 25.04 26.31
CA LEU A 74 -6.25 26.46 26.41
C LEU A 74 -6.19 27.09 25.01
N ILE A 75 -6.81 28.26 24.84
CA ILE A 75 -6.80 29.00 23.57
C ILE A 75 -5.39 29.43 23.22
N ASP A 76 -4.63 29.86 24.23
CA ASP A 76 -3.21 30.14 24.14
C ASP A 76 -2.52 29.61 25.39
N THR A 77 -1.53 28.74 25.21
CA THR A 77 -0.72 28.20 26.31
C THR A 77 0.19 29.26 26.94
N ALA A 78 0.52 30.33 26.21
CA ALA A 78 1.35 31.44 26.69
C ALA A 78 0.51 32.53 27.40
N ASN A 79 -0.82 32.53 27.21
CA ASN A 79 -1.72 33.47 27.87
C ASN A 79 -3.02 32.79 28.31
N THR A 80 -2.98 32.23 29.52
CA THR A 80 -4.10 31.49 30.14
C THR A 80 -5.33 32.34 30.43
N THR A 81 -5.24 33.67 30.38
CA THR A 81 -6.38 34.59 30.59
C THR A 81 -7.36 34.60 29.42
N LEU A 82 -6.95 34.12 28.25
CA LEU A 82 -7.80 34.02 27.06
C LEU A 82 -8.85 32.90 27.16
N GLY A 83 -8.75 32.03 28.19
CA GLY A 83 -9.72 30.97 28.44
C GLY A 83 -9.43 29.67 27.69
N THR A 84 -10.45 28.80 27.64
CA THR A 84 -10.39 27.47 27.01
C THR A 84 -11.38 27.36 25.86
N ARG A 85 -11.11 26.41 24.96
CA ARG A 85 -12.02 26.00 23.90
C ARG A 85 -12.35 24.53 24.03
N ASP A 86 -13.59 24.19 23.70
CA ASP A 86 -14.05 22.80 23.67
C ASP A 86 -13.46 22.10 22.44
N VAL A 87 -12.79 20.98 22.67
CA VAL A 87 -12.21 20.13 21.64
C VAL A 87 -12.73 18.72 21.81
N MET A 88 -13.45 18.25 20.79
CA MET A 88 -13.95 16.87 20.78
C MET A 88 -12.83 15.92 20.35
N ARG A 89 -12.47 14.97 21.22
CA ARG A 89 -11.42 13.98 20.97
C ARG A 89 -12.02 12.57 20.95
N TRP A 90 -11.49 11.72 20.07
CA TRP A 90 -11.87 10.31 20.02
C TRP A 90 -11.18 9.54 21.14
N ASN A 91 -11.95 8.72 21.86
CA ASN A 91 -11.43 7.83 22.89
C ASN A 91 -10.90 6.53 22.27
N SER A 92 -9.97 5.88 22.97
CA SER A 92 -9.52 4.53 22.61
C SER A 92 -10.70 3.56 22.68
N PRO A 93 -10.76 2.50 21.84
CA PRO A 93 -11.77 1.45 21.97
C PRO A 93 -11.84 0.82 23.37
N ASP A 94 -10.73 0.82 24.12
CA ASP A 94 -10.68 0.29 25.50
C ASP A 94 -11.45 1.16 26.51
N ASP A 95 -11.65 2.45 26.20
CA ASP A 95 -12.43 3.39 27.02
C ASP A 95 -13.91 3.41 26.64
N TRP A 96 -14.31 2.65 25.60
CA TRP A 96 -15.69 2.60 25.16
C TRP A 96 -16.52 1.79 26.14
N VAL A 97 -17.67 2.34 26.52
CA VAL A 97 -18.62 1.64 27.37
C VAL A 97 -19.58 0.89 26.47
N ILE A 98 -19.62 -0.43 26.60
CA ILE A 98 -20.44 -1.33 25.77
C ILE A 98 -21.55 -1.94 26.65
N SER A 99 -22.78 -2.02 26.15
CA SER A 99 -23.89 -2.62 26.90
C SER A 99 -23.63 -4.11 27.19
N THR A 100 -23.95 -4.53 28.41
CA THR A 100 -23.98 -5.94 28.81
C THR A 100 -25.08 -6.70 28.08
N ASP A 101 -26.25 -6.08 27.94
CA ASP A 101 -27.40 -6.65 27.24
C ASP A 101 -27.40 -6.33 25.75
N VAL A 102 -28.04 -7.22 24.98
CA VAL A 102 -28.33 -7.01 23.56
C VAL A 102 -29.46 -5.99 23.45
N ALA A 103 -29.18 -4.86 22.81
CA ALA A 103 -30.13 -3.76 22.65
C ALA A 103 -30.89 -3.82 21.32
N HIS A 104 -30.36 -4.52 20.32
CA HIS A 104 -31.01 -4.66 19.02
C HIS A 104 -30.55 -5.94 18.30
N PRO A 105 -31.27 -6.38 17.24
CA PRO A 105 -30.86 -7.54 16.47
C PRO A 105 -29.42 -7.43 15.97
N ALA A 106 -28.63 -8.47 16.22
CA ALA A 106 -27.24 -8.54 15.82
C ALA A 106 -27.12 -8.81 14.31
N LEU A 107 -26.25 -8.07 13.62
CA LEU A 107 -25.92 -8.34 12.21
C LEU A 107 -24.78 -9.36 12.08
N VAL A 108 -23.99 -9.53 13.14
CA VAL A 108 -22.90 -10.52 13.25
C VAL A 108 -22.82 -11.01 14.70
N SER A 109 -22.51 -12.28 14.92
CA SER A 109 -22.26 -12.79 16.27
C SER A 109 -20.99 -12.16 16.86
N GLU A 110 -20.87 -12.14 18.19
CA GLU A 110 -19.66 -11.64 18.86
C GLU A 110 -18.41 -12.43 18.44
N ALA A 111 -18.52 -13.76 18.37
CA ALA A 111 -17.47 -14.63 17.85
C ALA A 111 -17.09 -14.28 16.39
N GLY A 112 -18.08 -14.02 15.54
CA GLY A 112 -17.84 -13.60 14.16
C GLY A 112 -17.17 -12.22 14.08
N PHE A 113 -17.56 -11.29 14.95
CA PHE A 113 -16.97 -9.95 15.05
C PHE A 113 -15.50 -10.01 15.47
N ILE A 114 -15.16 -10.82 16.47
CA ILE A 114 -13.78 -11.05 16.90
C ILE A 114 -12.98 -11.71 15.78
N ALA A 115 -13.55 -12.75 15.15
CA ALA A 115 -12.90 -13.47 14.06
C ALA A 115 -12.51 -12.52 12.91
N VAL A 116 -13.40 -11.62 12.47
CA VAL A 116 -13.07 -10.70 11.36
C VAL A 116 -11.93 -9.74 11.66
N GLN A 117 -11.66 -9.41 12.93
CA GLN A 117 -10.49 -8.60 13.31
C GLN A 117 -9.19 -9.40 13.16
N GLY A 118 -9.22 -10.68 13.53
CA GLY A 118 -8.08 -11.59 13.48
C GLY A 118 -7.76 -12.12 12.07
N ILE A 119 -8.72 -12.08 11.15
CA ILE A 119 -8.50 -12.52 9.76
C ILE A 119 -7.41 -11.66 9.14
N ARG A 120 -6.23 -12.22 8.94
CA ARG A 120 -5.33 -11.69 7.93
C ARG A 120 -5.92 -12.14 6.59
N ALA A 121 -6.17 -11.22 5.67
CA ALA A 121 -6.54 -11.64 4.31
C ALA A 121 -5.49 -12.67 3.88
N ARG A 122 -5.92 -13.86 3.41
CA ARG A 122 -4.99 -14.92 3.02
C ARG A 122 -3.95 -14.30 2.11
N ARG A 123 -2.76 -14.10 2.65
CA ARG A 123 -1.55 -14.09 1.85
C ARG A 123 -1.26 -15.56 1.75
N ASP A 124 -1.40 -16.11 0.57
CA ASP A 124 -0.82 -17.43 0.31
C ASP A 124 0.59 -17.38 0.89
N THR A 125 0.91 -18.30 1.79
CA THR A 125 2.27 -18.52 2.27
C THR A 125 3.04 -19.02 1.07
N LEU A 126 3.47 -18.07 0.26
CA LEU A 126 4.26 -18.32 -0.91
C LEU A 126 5.64 -18.74 -0.40
N PRO A 127 6.30 -19.70 -1.07
CA PRO A 127 7.69 -20.02 -0.77
C PRO A 127 8.51 -18.73 -0.69
N GLU A 128 9.58 -18.73 0.10
CA GLU A 128 10.43 -17.55 0.29
C GLU A 128 10.79 -16.95 -1.08
N ARG A 129 10.14 -15.82 -1.40
CA ARG A 129 10.27 -15.18 -2.71
C ARG A 129 11.50 -14.29 -2.65
N GLU A 130 12.56 -14.74 -3.28
CA GLU A 130 13.76 -13.95 -3.44
C GLU A 130 13.61 -12.93 -4.58
N TYR A 131 14.11 -11.72 -4.35
CA TYR A 131 14.10 -10.61 -5.32
C TYR A 131 15.48 -9.97 -5.32
N VAL A 132 16.36 -10.45 -6.19
CA VAL A 132 17.79 -10.10 -6.22
C VAL A 132 18.00 -8.59 -6.37
N LEU A 133 17.16 -7.92 -7.14
CA LEU A 133 17.25 -6.49 -7.47
C LEU A 133 16.37 -5.60 -6.58
N ALA A 134 15.80 -6.14 -5.49
CA ALA A 134 14.99 -5.36 -4.56
C ALA A 134 15.78 -4.18 -3.97
N GLY A 135 15.23 -2.98 -4.13
CA GLY A 135 15.87 -1.73 -3.68
C GLY A 135 16.90 -1.15 -4.65
N LEU A 136 17.35 -1.90 -5.66
CA LEU A 136 18.38 -1.45 -6.62
C LEU A 136 17.78 -0.80 -7.87
N LEU A 137 16.58 -1.24 -8.29
CA LEU A 137 15.91 -0.73 -9.49
C LEU A 137 15.10 0.54 -9.22
N ARG A 138 15.31 1.58 -10.02
CA ARG A 138 14.54 2.83 -10.04
C ARG A 138 13.82 3.00 -11.37
N CYS A 139 12.62 3.55 -11.31
CA CYS A 139 11.84 3.94 -12.47
C CYS A 139 12.46 5.17 -13.15
N GLY A 140 12.89 5.06 -14.40
CA GLY A 140 13.40 6.18 -15.19
C GLY A 140 12.43 7.37 -15.28
N PRO A 141 11.15 7.15 -15.61
CA PRO A 141 10.17 8.23 -15.70
C PRO A 141 9.90 9.01 -14.41
N CYS A 142 9.99 8.38 -13.24
CA CYS A 142 9.54 9.02 -11.99
C CYS A 142 10.54 8.94 -10.81
N GLY A 143 11.73 8.38 -11.01
CA GLY A 143 12.81 8.27 -10.03
C GLY A 143 12.57 7.35 -8.81
N ARG A 144 11.35 6.83 -8.63
CA ARG A 144 10.98 5.99 -7.49
C ARG A 144 11.62 4.61 -7.60
N VAL A 145 11.98 4.03 -6.45
CA VAL A 145 12.36 2.62 -6.35
C VAL A 145 11.20 1.76 -6.81
N MET A 146 11.48 0.77 -7.66
CA MET A 146 10.47 -0.13 -8.19
C MET A 146 10.05 -1.16 -7.13
N GLU A 147 8.76 -1.45 -7.07
CA GLU A 147 8.19 -2.45 -6.18
C GLU A 147 8.48 -3.86 -6.70
N SER A 148 8.99 -4.73 -5.84
CA SER A 148 9.06 -6.17 -6.11
C SER A 148 7.67 -6.77 -6.24
N CYS A 149 7.46 -7.57 -7.28
CA CYS A 149 6.21 -8.28 -7.50
C CYS A 149 6.45 -9.65 -8.12
N TRP A 150 5.59 -10.61 -7.77
CA TRP A 150 5.60 -11.93 -8.38
C TRP A 150 4.56 -11.98 -9.48
N SER A 151 4.97 -12.29 -10.69
CA SER A 151 4.13 -12.27 -11.89
C SER A 151 4.37 -13.53 -12.70
N HIS A 152 3.29 -14.25 -13.04
CA HIS A 152 3.35 -15.51 -13.80
C HIS A 152 4.40 -16.52 -13.30
N GLY A 153 4.49 -16.68 -11.96
CA GLY A 153 5.42 -17.62 -11.35
C GLY A 153 6.88 -17.13 -11.29
N ARG A 154 7.16 -15.87 -11.61
CA ARG A 154 8.53 -15.33 -11.73
C ARG A 154 8.68 -13.98 -11.00
N PRO A 155 9.88 -13.66 -10.49
CA PRO A 155 10.16 -12.35 -9.90
C PRO A 155 10.19 -11.26 -10.97
N ALA A 156 9.58 -10.11 -10.64
CA ALA A 156 9.48 -8.95 -11.50
C ALA A 156 9.45 -7.66 -10.67
N TYR A 157 9.65 -6.53 -11.33
CA TYR A 157 9.70 -5.20 -10.71
C TYR A 157 8.73 -4.28 -11.43
N ARG A 158 7.98 -3.48 -10.67
CA ARG A 158 7.02 -2.54 -11.24
C ARG A 158 7.03 -1.17 -10.57
N CYS A 159 6.70 -0.13 -11.33
CA CYS A 159 6.38 1.18 -10.78
C CYS A 159 4.95 1.56 -11.15
N ARG A 160 4.15 1.92 -10.14
CA ARG A 160 2.77 2.43 -10.32
C ARG A 160 2.70 3.97 -10.27
N HIS A 161 3.85 4.64 -10.31
CA HIS A 161 3.98 6.11 -10.27
C HIS A 161 3.28 6.78 -9.08
N GLY A 162 3.26 6.10 -7.92
CA GLY A 162 2.60 6.59 -6.70
C GLY A 162 1.10 6.29 -6.61
N HIS A 163 0.52 5.63 -7.61
CA HIS A 163 -0.89 5.29 -7.60
C HIS A 163 -1.16 3.90 -6.99
N SER A 164 -2.17 3.81 -6.14
CA SER A 164 -2.62 2.54 -5.57
C SER A 164 -3.57 1.79 -6.52
N SER A 165 -3.71 0.48 -6.32
CA SER A 165 -4.70 -0.36 -7.03
C SER A 165 -6.15 -0.12 -6.60
N ALA A 166 -6.37 0.79 -5.65
CA ALA A 166 -7.68 1.23 -5.20
C ALA A 166 -8.15 2.49 -5.94
N ALA A 167 -7.26 3.19 -6.66
CA ALA A 167 -7.62 4.33 -7.48
C ALA A 167 -7.97 3.89 -8.91
N THR A 168 -9.06 4.42 -9.46
CA THR A 168 -9.37 4.25 -10.89
C THR A 168 -8.31 4.97 -11.73
N PRO A 169 -7.78 4.32 -12.78
CA PRO A 169 -6.82 4.97 -13.68
C PRO A 169 -7.46 6.15 -14.42
N SER A 170 -6.81 7.32 -14.45
CA SER A 170 -7.13 8.41 -15.38
C SER A 170 -6.53 8.13 -16.77
N PRO A 171 -7.08 8.70 -17.86
CA PRO A 171 -6.54 8.51 -19.21
C PRO A 171 -5.09 8.99 -19.36
N ASP A 172 -4.75 10.12 -18.72
CA ASP A 172 -3.41 10.72 -18.76
C ASP A 172 -2.40 10.02 -17.84
N ARG A 173 -2.81 8.96 -17.13
CA ARG A 173 -1.95 8.25 -16.20
C ARG A 173 -0.84 7.53 -16.98
N PRO A 174 0.44 7.75 -16.63
CA PRO A 174 1.52 6.99 -17.23
C PRO A 174 1.34 5.50 -16.95
N ARG A 175 1.55 4.68 -17.97
CA ARG A 175 1.50 3.22 -17.84
C ARG A 175 2.48 2.79 -16.76
N ASN A 176 2.09 1.77 -15.98
CA ASN A 176 2.98 1.20 -14.98
C ASN A 176 4.26 0.71 -15.66
N ALA A 177 5.43 1.11 -15.16
CA ALA A 177 6.68 0.52 -15.61
C ALA A 177 6.74 -0.93 -15.09
N TYR A 178 7.22 -1.86 -15.91
CA TYR A 178 7.30 -3.27 -15.55
C TYR A 178 8.50 -3.91 -16.25
N VAL A 179 9.28 -4.70 -15.51
CA VAL A 179 10.38 -5.50 -16.05
C VAL A 179 10.54 -6.79 -15.25
N ARG A 180 10.87 -7.89 -15.92
CA ARG A 180 11.07 -9.19 -15.26
C ARG A 180 12.53 -9.35 -14.85
N GLU A 181 12.77 -10.00 -13.72
CA GLU A 181 14.13 -10.16 -13.20
C GLU A 181 15.04 -10.92 -14.17
N ASP A 182 14.51 -11.96 -14.82
CA ASP A 182 15.24 -12.77 -15.80
C ASP A 182 15.49 -12.06 -17.13
N GLU A 183 14.85 -10.91 -17.38
CA GLU A 183 15.22 -10.03 -18.48
C GLU A 183 16.40 -9.12 -18.10
N VAL A 184 16.49 -8.72 -16.82
CA VAL A 184 17.52 -7.80 -16.32
C VAL A 184 18.84 -8.52 -16.01
N LEU A 185 18.79 -9.63 -15.26
CA LEU A 185 19.98 -10.32 -14.74
C LEU A 185 21.00 -10.68 -15.84
N PRO A 186 20.59 -11.21 -17.02
CA PRO A 186 21.54 -11.54 -18.08
C PRO A 186 22.28 -10.35 -18.69
N ARG A 187 21.76 -9.12 -18.50
CA ARG A 187 22.36 -7.89 -19.03
C ARG A 187 23.33 -7.23 -18.06
N LEU A 188 23.33 -7.62 -16.78
CA LEU A 188 24.12 -6.96 -15.74
C LEU A 188 25.63 -7.14 -15.92
N LEU A 189 26.08 -8.31 -16.36
CA LEU A 189 27.52 -8.55 -16.54
C LEU A 189 28.09 -7.65 -17.66
N ALA A 190 27.39 -7.55 -18.78
CA ALA A 190 27.79 -6.66 -19.88
C ALA A 190 27.77 -5.18 -19.47
N LEU A 191 26.77 -4.76 -18.69
CA LEU A 191 26.74 -3.40 -18.13
C LEU A 191 27.92 -3.15 -17.17
N TRP A 192 28.24 -4.13 -16.32
CA TRP A 192 29.36 -4.04 -15.37
C TRP A 192 30.70 -3.89 -16.08
N ILE A 193 30.94 -4.66 -17.14
CA ILE A 193 32.19 -4.56 -17.94
C ILE A 193 32.35 -3.15 -18.53
N ARG A 194 31.27 -2.54 -19.02
CA ARG A 194 31.31 -1.15 -19.52
C ARG A 194 31.63 -0.16 -18.40
N LEU A 195 31.01 -0.32 -17.23
CA LEU A 195 31.28 0.52 -16.06
C LEU A 195 32.71 0.40 -15.56
N ALA A 196 33.25 -0.82 -15.53
CA ALA A 196 34.61 -1.16 -15.13
C ALA A 196 35.66 -0.44 -15.99
N ALA A 197 35.46 -0.46 -17.32
CA ALA A 197 36.36 0.17 -18.27
C ALA A 197 36.52 1.69 -18.02
N HIS A 198 35.47 2.35 -17.53
CA HIS A 198 35.49 3.79 -17.23
C HIS A 198 36.10 4.15 -15.87
N ARG A 199 36.22 3.20 -14.94
CA ARG A 199 36.66 3.47 -13.56
C ARG A 199 38.15 3.22 -13.31
N ALA A 200 38.88 2.65 -14.27
CA ALA A 200 40.26 2.18 -14.09
C ALA A 200 40.42 1.33 -12.80
N ASP A 201 39.37 0.58 -12.45
CA ASP A 201 39.27 -0.19 -11.23
C ASP A 201 39.76 -1.61 -11.51
N GLU A 202 41.00 -1.93 -11.12
CA GLU A 202 41.61 -3.26 -11.31
C GLU A 202 40.78 -4.37 -10.62
N GLN A 203 40.01 -4.03 -9.57
CA GLN A 203 39.09 -4.97 -8.89
C GLN A 203 37.80 -5.28 -9.69
N ALA A 204 37.58 -4.65 -10.85
CA ALA A 204 36.43 -4.94 -11.69
C ALA A 204 36.60 -6.21 -12.54
N VAL A 205 37.83 -6.73 -12.64
CA VAL A 205 38.16 -7.98 -13.31
C VAL A 205 38.04 -9.13 -12.30
N GLY A 206 36.96 -9.90 -12.38
CA GLY A 206 36.74 -11.06 -11.50
C GLY A 206 35.29 -11.37 -11.15
N VAL A 207 34.33 -10.58 -11.63
CA VAL A 207 32.90 -10.88 -11.44
C VAL A 207 32.46 -11.98 -12.39
N ALA A 208 32.09 -13.15 -11.86
CA ALA A 208 31.71 -14.34 -12.61
C ALA A 208 30.18 -14.51 -12.76
N SER A 209 29.37 -13.78 -11.97
CA SER A 209 27.92 -13.94 -12.00
C SER A 209 27.14 -12.62 -11.88
N ALA A 210 25.88 -12.64 -12.34
CA ALA A 210 24.97 -11.51 -12.17
C ALA A 210 24.71 -11.18 -10.68
N LEU A 211 24.74 -12.17 -9.79
CA LEU A 211 24.55 -11.96 -8.35
C LEU A 211 25.71 -11.20 -7.73
N GLU A 212 26.94 -11.51 -8.14
CA GLU A 212 28.12 -10.77 -7.71
C GLU A 212 28.12 -9.32 -8.24
N VAL A 213 27.68 -9.10 -9.49
CA VAL A 213 27.46 -7.73 -10.00
C VAL A 213 26.49 -6.98 -9.10
N VAL A 214 25.38 -7.60 -8.72
CA VAL A 214 24.38 -6.99 -7.83
C VAL A 214 24.97 -6.66 -6.47
N ALA A 215 25.71 -7.59 -5.86
CA ALA A 215 26.37 -7.35 -4.58
C ALA A 215 27.35 -6.16 -4.67
N ARG A 216 28.10 -6.07 -5.78
CA ARG A 216 29.03 -4.97 -6.00
C ARG A 216 28.34 -3.63 -6.23
N LEU A 217 27.29 -3.59 -7.05
CA LEU A 217 26.47 -2.39 -7.26
C LEU A 217 25.92 -1.86 -5.93
N ARG A 218 25.42 -2.75 -5.05
CA ARG A 218 24.98 -2.39 -3.70
C ARG A 218 26.11 -1.83 -2.85
N ALA A 219 27.27 -2.49 -2.82
CA ALA A 219 28.43 -2.04 -2.05
C ALA A 219 28.93 -0.66 -2.51
N CYS A 220 28.84 -0.35 -3.80
CA CYS A 220 29.21 0.94 -4.37
C CYS A 220 28.09 2.00 -4.32
N GLY A 221 26.90 1.67 -3.80
CA GLY A 221 25.75 2.57 -3.80
C GLY A 221 25.28 2.98 -5.21
N VAL A 222 25.47 2.12 -6.21
CA VAL A 222 25.07 2.36 -7.59
C VAL A 222 23.71 1.73 -7.83
N ASP A 223 22.71 2.56 -8.09
CA ASP A 223 21.36 2.14 -8.47
C ASP A 223 21.27 1.90 -9.98
N LEU A 224 20.24 1.14 -10.38
CA LEU A 224 19.92 0.85 -11.77
C LEU A 224 18.62 1.56 -12.16
N VAL A 225 18.67 2.43 -13.15
CA VAL A 225 17.52 3.19 -13.65
C VAL A 225 16.95 2.48 -14.88
N TYR A 226 15.71 2.00 -14.77
CA TYR A 226 15.00 1.33 -15.85
C TYR A 226 14.06 2.29 -16.58
N ASP A 227 14.29 2.51 -17.87
CA ASP A 227 13.38 3.22 -18.75
C ASP A 227 12.48 2.22 -19.51
N PRO A 228 11.15 2.21 -19.25
CA PRO A 228 10.23 1.33 -19.94
C PRO A 228 10.01 1.70 -21.41
N ALA A 229 10.21 2.96 -21.82
CA ALA A 229 9.97 3.39 -23.20
C ALA A 229 11.03 2.83 -24.15
N GLY A 230 12.31 2.99 -23.82
CA GLY A 230 13.41 2.40 -24.56
C GLY A 230 13.77 0.97 -24.14
N ARG A 231 13.11 0.43 -23.11
CA ARG A 231 13.52 -0.81 -22.42
C ARG A 231 15.03 -0.83 -22.12
N THR A 232 15.54 0.25 -21.55
CA THR A 232 16.97 0.38 -21.23
C THR A 232 17.22 0.39 -19.73
N LEU A 233 18.39 -0.14 -19.35
CA LEU A 233 18.95 -0.03 -18.01
C LEU A 233 20.10 0.96 -18.05
N THR A 234 20.10 1.93 -17.15
CA THR A 234 21.19 2.90 -16.99
C THR A 234 21.72 2.84 -15.57
N ALA A 235 23.03 2.71 -15.39
CA ALA A 235 23.64 2.78 -14.07
C ALA A 235 23.69 4.23 -13.56
N SER A 236 23.43 4.44 -12.26
CA SER A 236 23.45 5.76 -11.62
C SER A 236 24.87 6.26 -11.33
N THR A 237 25.77 6.15 -12.32
CA THR A 237 27.15 6.64 -12.26
C THR A 237 27.30 7.92 -13.10
N PRO A 238 28.39 8.68 -12.93
CA PRO A 238 28.68 9.84 -13.79
C PRO A 238 28.75 9.48 -15.29
N SER A 239 29.30 8.31 -15.63
CA SER A 239 29.36 7.83 -17.01
C SER A 239 27.98 7.48 -17.60
N ARG A 240 26.97 7.23 -16.75
CA ARG A 240 25.61 6.85 -17.15
C ARG A 240 25.58 5.73 -18.19
N GLU A 241 26.41 4.71 -17.97
CA GLU A 241 26.46 3.55 -18.84
C GLU A 241 25.09 2.89 -18.97
N ARG A 242 24.76 2.51 -20.19
CA ARG A 242 23.44 1.97 -20.53
C ARG A 242 23.48 0.72 -21.39
N ILE A 243 22.48 -0.13 -21.19
CA ILE A 243 22.27 -1.35 -21.94
C ILE A 243 20.79 -1.60 -22.22
N ALA A 244 20.48 -2.20 -23.36
CA ALA A 244 19.11 -2.58 -23.71
C ALA A 244 18.70 -3.88 -23.00
N ILE A 245 17.42 -3.96 -22.62
CA ILE A 245 16.77 -5.10 -21.99
C ILE A 245 15.72 -5.66 -22.97
N GLY A 246 16.11 -6.70 -23.70
CA GLY A 246 15.38 -7.19 -24.87
C GLY A 246 16.30 -7.09 -26.04
#